data_AF-A0A6N1XHV2-F1
#
_entry.id   AF-A0A6N1XHV2-F1
#
_cell.length_a   1.000
_cell.length_b   1.000
_cell.length_c   1.000
_cell.angle_alpha   90.00
_cell.angle_beta   90.00
_cell.angle_gamma   90.00
#
_symmetry.space_group_name_H-M   'P 1'
#
loop_
_entity.id
_entity.type
_entity.pdbx_description
1 polymer ?
#
loop_
_entity_poly.entity_id
_entity_poly.type
_entity_poly.pdbx_seq_one_letter_code
_entity_poly.pdbx_strand_id
1 'polypeptide(L)' 'MQLALHRLQRAGTKITLKAVAIEANVSPPLINNRYPDFAEEVRTIMGKAVRQQRDEKAELLSLSERKPRIA' A
#
# COMPACT_ATOMS: atom_id res chain seq x y z
N MET A 1 15.77 4.74 3.28
CA MET A 1 14.29 4.65 3.16
C MET A 1 13.84 3.78 1.98
N GLN A 2 14.57 3.75 0.86
CA GLN A 2 14.22 2.91 -0.30
C GLN A 2 14.09 1.40 0.02
N LEU A 3 14.93 0.86 0.90
CA LEU A 3 14.84 -0.55 1.32
C LEU A 3 13.50 -0.88 1.99
N ALA A 4 13.01 0.02 2.85
CA ALA A 4 11.72 -0.14 3.52
C ALA A 4 10.56 -0.18 2.52
N LEU A 5 10.61 0.71 1.52
CA LEU A 5 9.62 0.73 0.44
C LEU A 5 9.63 -0.57 -0.38
N HIS A 6 10.81 -1.09 -0.71
CA HIS A 6 10.95 -2.34 -1.45
C HIS A 6 10.43 -3.55 -0.64
N ARG A 7 10.64 -3.56 0.68
CA ARG A 7 10.05 -4.58 1.57
C ARG A 7 8.52 -4.51 1.60
N LEU A 8 7.96 -3.31 1.68
CA LEU A 8 6.51 -3.10 1.63
C LEU A 8 5.89 -3.53 0.30
N GLN A 9 6.57 -3.25 -0.82
CA GLN A 9 6.18 -3.74 -2.15
C GLN A 9 6.17 -5.27 -2.20
N ARG A 10 7.24 -5.91 -1.72
CA ARG A 10 7.35 -7.37 -1.72
C ARG A 10 6.38 -8.05 -0.76
N ALA A 11 6.02 -7.39 0.34
CA ALA A 11 5.06 -7.90 1.30
C ALA A 11 3.61 -7.90 0.77
N GLY A 12 3.32 -7.24 -0.36
CA GLY A 12 1.96 -7.10 -0.89
C GLY A 12 1.02 -6.35 0.04
N THR A 13 1.55 -5.66 1.06
CA THR A 13 0.76 -4.92 2.03
C THR A 13 0.54 -3.49 1.55
N LYS A 14 -0.42 -2.79 2.16
CA LYS A 14 -0.79 -1.44 1.76
C LYS A 14 0.40 -0.48 1.96
N ILE A 15 1.04 -0.10 0.86
CA ILE A 15 2.12 0.88 0.83
C ILE A 15 1.52 2.25 1.19
N THR A 16 1.82 2.74 2.39
CA THR A 16 1.45 4.10 2.82
C THR A 16 2.67 4.82 3.34
N LEU A 17 2.65 6.15 3.29
CA LEU A 17 3.74 6.97 3.83
C LEU A 17 4.03 6.64 5.30
N LYS A 18 2.98 6.34 6.08
CA LYS A 18 3.10 5.91 7.48
C LYS A 18 3.75 4.52 7.60
N ALA A 19 3.37 3.57 6.75
CA ALA A 19 3.96 2.23 6.77
C ALA A 19 5.46 2.28 6.42
N VAL A 20 5.83 3.08 5.41
CA VAL A 20 7.24 3.30 5.04
C VAL A 20 8.01 3.96 6.18
N ALA A 21 7.39 4.92 6.88
CA ALA A 21 8.00 5.58 8.03
C ALA A 21 8.27 4.59 9.18
N ILE A 22 7.30 3.74 9.50
CA ILE A 22 7.44 2.70 10.54
C ILE A 22 8.53 1.70 10.16
N GLU A 23 8.50 1.17 8.93
CA GLU A 23 9.48 0.19 8.44
C GLU A 23 10.90 0.78 8.36
N ALA A 24 11.03 2.06 8.00
CA ALA A 24 12.30 2.77 7.99
C ALA A 24 12.72 3.32 9.37
N ASN A 25 11.91 3.10 10.41
CA ASN A 25 12.11 3.61 11.77
C ASN A 25 12.31 5.15 11.83
N VAL A 26 11.53 5.89 11.05
CA VAL A 26 11.54 7.35 10.96
C VAL A 26 10.17 7.93 11.23
N SER A 27 10.13 9.22 11.61
CA SER A 27 8.86 9.90 11.85
C SER A 27 8.22 10.38 10.54
N PRO A 28 6.90 10.23 10.34
CA PRO A 28 6.19 10.74 9.16
C PRO A 28 6.38 12.25 8.87
N PRO A 29 6.48 13.15 9.88
CA PRO A 29 6.80 14.56 9.64
C PRO A 29 8.19 14.74 9.03
N LEU A 30 9.17 13.90 9.40
CA LEU A 30 10.52 13.98 8.86
C LEU A 30 10.52 13.69 7.36
N ILE A 31 9.72 12.72 6.90
CA ILE A 31 9.60 12.41 5.47
C ILE A 31 8.99 13.61 4.72
N ASN A 32 7.85 14.15 5.18
CA ASN A 32 7.20 15.26 4.47
C ASN A 32 8.01 16.57 4.53
N ASN A 33 8.70 16.85 5.64
CA ASN A 33 9.40 18.11 5.85
C ASN A 33 10.85 18.09 5.32
N ARG A 34 11.51 16.94 5.33
CA ARG A 34 12.93 16.82 4.93
C ARG A 34 13.11 16.15 3.59
N TYR A 35 12.18 15.30 3.18
CA TYR A 35 12.28 14.53 1.95
C TYR A 35 10.97 14.62 1.15
N PRO A 36 10.56 15.83 0.72
CA PRO A 36 9.34 16.00 -0.07
C PRO A 36 9.40 15.18 -1.37
N ASP A 37 10.56 15.09 -2.01
CA ASP A 37 10.75 14.30 -3.24
C ASP A 37 10.49 12.80 -3.00
N PHE A 38 11.00 12.27 -1.88
CA PHE A 38 10.74 10.89 -1.49
C PHE A 38 9.27 10.66 -1.13
N ALA A 39 8.61 11.66 -0.53
CA ALA A 39 7.18 11.58 -0.25
C ALA A 39 6.35 11.50 -1.53
N GLU A 40 6.71 12.26 -2.57
CA GLU A 40 6.08 12.21 -3.90
C GLU A 40 6.32 10.87 -4.60
N GLU A 41 7.53 10.31 -4.50
CA GLU A 41 7.84 8.98 -5.03
C GLU A 41 6.97 7.90 -4.38
N VAL A 42 6.85 7.93 -3.04
CA VAL A 42 6.00 7.01 -2.30
C VAL A 42 4.52 7.19 -2.66
N ARG A 43 4.04 8.43 -2.87
CA ARG A 43 2.67 8.70 -3.31
C ARG A 43 2.38 8.13 -4.70
N THR A 44 3.32 8.26 -5.63
CA THR A 44 3.23 7.72 -6.99
C THR A 44 3.11 6.19 -6.97
N ILE A 45 3.95 5.54 -6.16
CA ILE A 45 3.97 4.09 -5.98
C ILE A 45 2.69 3.62 -5.27
N MET A 46 2.27 4.30 -4.21
CA MET A 46 1.00 4.04 -3.52
C MET A 46 -0.18 4.11 -4.50
N GLY A 47 -0.24 5.13 -5.36
CA GLY A 47 -1.32 5.28 -6.34
C GLY A 47 -1.39 4.15 -7.38
N LYS A 48 -0.27 3.47 -7.66
CA LYS A 48 -0.22 2.27 -8.50
C LYS A 48 -0.59 1.01 -7.71
N ALA A 49 -0.01 0.84 -6.52
CA ALA A 49 -0.26 -0.31 -5.64
C ALA A 49 -1.72 -0.39 -5.17
N VAL A 50 -2.38 0.74 -4.91
CA VAL A 50 -3.81 0.80 -4.53
C VAL A 50 -4.72 0.29 -5.65
N ARG A 51 -4.35 0.52 -6.93
CA ARG A 51 -5.12 -0.04 -8.06
C ARG A 51 -4.97 -1.55 -8.12
N GLN A 52 -3.74 -2.05 -8.03
CA GLN A 52 -3.45 -3.48 -8.05
C GLN A 52 -4.12 -4.23 -6.89
N GLN A 53 -4.06 -3.69 -5.67
CA GLN A 53 -4.75 -4.28 -4.51
C GLN A 53 -6.28 -4.22 -4.64
N ARG A 54 -6.83 -3.20 -5.31
CA ARG A 54 -8.27 -3.10 -5.56
C ARG A 54 -8.73 -4.18 -6.54
N ASP A 55 -7.94 -4.44 -7.58
CA ASP A 55 -8.26 -5.46 -8.57
C ASP A 55 -8.25 -6.87 -7.95
N GLU A 56 -7.25 -7.18 -7.12
CA GLU A 56 -7.19 -8.44 -6.35
C GLU A 56 -8.36 -8.60 -5.36
N LYS A 57 -8.75 -7.50 -4.69
CA LYS A 57 -9.88 -7.53 -3.75
C LYS A 57 -11.23 -7.63 -4.47
N ALA A 58 -11.35 -7.07 -5.67
CA ALA A 58 -12.55 -7.20 -6.49
C ALA A 58 -12.75 -8.65 -6.94
N GLU A 59 -11.67 -9.36 -7.26
CA GLU A 59 -11.71 -10.79 -7.60
C GLU A 59 -12.20 -11.65 -6.41
N LEU A 60 -11.71 -11.36 -5.20
CA LEU A 60 -12.13 -12.03 -3.95
C LEU A 60 -13.60 -11.80 -3.57
N LEU A 61 -14.18 -10.66 -3.95
CA LEU A 61 -15.60 -10.38 -3.68
C LEU A 61 -16.53 -11.15 -4.63
N SER A 62 -16.08 -11.49 -5.84
CA SER A 62 -16.88 -12.26 -6.80
C SER A 62 -17.12 -13.72 -6.37
N LEU A 63 -16.24 -14.28 -5.53
CA LEU A 63 -16.38 -15.65 -5.00
C LEU A 63 -17.35 -15.76 -3.82
N SER A 64 -17.64 -14.66 -3.12
CA SER A 64 -18.57 -14.68 -1.98
C SER A 64 -20.03 -14.42 -2.35
N GLU A 65 -20.34 -14.05 -3.60
CA GLU A 65 -21.71 -13.82 -4.09
C GLU A 65 -22.33 -15.05 -4.77
N ARG A 66 -21.72 -16.24 -4.65
CA ARG A 66 -22.35 -17.52 -4.99
C ARG A 66 -22.69 -18.32 -3.73
N LYS A 67 -23.39 -17.71 -2.78
CA LYS A 67 -24.22 -18.51 -1.87
C LYS A 67 -25.61 -18.61 -2.50
N PRO A 68 -25.97 -19.74 -3.16
CA PRO A 68 -27.35 -19.92 -3.55
C PRO A 68 -28.16 -19.93 -2.24
N ARG A 69 -29.08 -18.97 -2.10
CA ARG A 69 -30.17 -19.10 -1.13
C ARG A 69 -30.99 -20.30 -1.60
N ILE A 70 -30.66 -21.48 -1.09
CA ILE A 70 -31.49 -22.68 -1.20
C ILE A 70 -32.00 -22.98 0.21
N ALA A 71 -33.29 -23.32 0.25
CA ALA A 71 -34.15 -23.68 1.39
C ALA A 71 -34.77 -22.48 2.11
#